data_AF-A0A966Z3Y3-F1
#
_entry.id   AF-A0A966Z3Y3-F1
#
_cell.length_a   1.000
_cell.length_b   1.000
_cell.length_c   1.000
_cell.angle_alpha   90.00
_cell.angle_beta   90.00
_cell.angle_gamma   90.00
#
_symmetry.space_group_name_H-M   'P 1'
#
loop_
_entity.id
_entity.type
_entity.pdbx_description
1 polymer ?
#
loop_
_entity_poly.entity_id
_entity_poly.type
_entity_poly.pdbx_seq_one_letter_code
_entity_poly.pdbx_strand_id
1 'polypeptide(L)'
;MQVLQAGRFKFLFLEVEAELISAAASQYGFEASIQDSDRSIIVDLAIKDHSVPLLLFDASDPANLGWFSRCQFYVDGRTGAVLQTPISIANKRDRAGKPVNGGLRVRISRELPATFRLPGKMQLTEQVFYGMFTNFLQALTKTGVAVCGVRLRDQ
;
A
#
# COMPACT_ATOMS: atom_id res chain seq x y z
N MET A 1 -10.35 -11.27 13.02
CA MET A 1 -10.05 -9.98 13.68
C MET A 1 -10.20 -10.11 15.19
N GLN A 2 -9.19 -9.67 15.94
CA GLN A 2 -9.19 -9.72 17.41
C GLN A 2 -8.91 -8.33 18.01
N VAL A 3 -9.28 -8.12 19.28
CA VAL A 3 -8.91 -6.90 20.02
C VAL A 3 -7.72 -7.23 20.93
N LEU A 4 -6.60 -6.53 20.73
CA LEU A 4 -5.41 -6.62 21.58
C LEU A 4 -5.39 -5.50 22.61
N GLN A 5 -5.02 -5.82 23.85
CA GLN A 5 -4.81 -4.86 24.92
C GLN A 5 -3.32 -4.76 25.22
N ALA A 6 -2.71 -3.61 24.94
CA ALA A 6 -1.30 -3.32 25.24
C ALA A 6 -1.21 -2.18 26.25
N GLY A 7 -1.15 -2.53 27.54
CA GLY A 7 -1.22 -1.57 28.64
C GLY A 7 -2.55 -0.81 28.61
N ARG A 8 -2.51 0.52 28.43
CA ARG A 8 -3.71 1.38 28.31
C ARG A 8 -4.28 1.47 26.89
N PHE A 9 -3.60 0.92 25.89
CA PHE A 9 -4.00 1.03 24.49
C PHE A 9 -4.76 -0.20 24.02
N LYS A 10 -5.81 0.03 23.23
CA LYS A 10 -6.57 -1.02 22.53
C LYS A 10 -6.23 -0.99 21.06
N PHE A 11 -5.92 -2.15 20.50
CA PHE A 11 -5.63 -2.34 19.09
C PHE A 11 -6.61 -3.34 18.48
N LEU A 12 -6.88 -3.19 17.19
CA LEU A 12 -7.43 -4.23 16.36
C LEU A 12 -6.25 -5.00 15.77
N PHE A 13 -6.36 -6.32 15.78
CA PHE A 13 -5.43 -7.21 15.10
C PHE A 13 -6.09 -7.81 13.88
N LEU A 14 -5.51 -7.51 12.72
CA LEU A 14 -5.89 -8.07 11.44
C LEU A 14 -5.14 -9.38 11.20
N GLU A 15 -5.90 -10.45 11.07
CA GLU A 15 -5.38 -11.79 10.81
C GLU A 15 -5.24 -11.98 9.29
N VAL A 16 -4.30 -11.23 8.69
CA VAL A 16 -3.97 -11.33 7.27
C VAL A 16 -2.99 -12.46 7.05
N GLU A 17 -3.25 -13.33 6.08
CA GLU A 17 -2.43 -14.48 5.73
C GLU A 17 -1.53 -14.19 4.53
N ALA A 18 -0.24 -14.50 4.66
CA ALA A 18 0.74 -14.27 3.59
C ALA A 18 0.36 -14.99 2.28
N GLU A 19 -0.20 -16.19 2.36
CA GLU A 19 -0.60 -16.98 1.19
C GLU A 19 -1.69 -16.29 0.37
N LEU A 20 -2.73 -15.77 1.04
CA LEU A 20 -3.81 -15.03 0.39
C LEU A 20 -3.32 -13.72 -0.25
N ILE A 21 -2.34 -13.06 0.38
CA ILE A 21 -1.71 -11.86 -0.17
C ILE A 21 -0.90 -12.17 -1.42
N SER A 22 -0.13 -13.26 -1.40
CA SER A 22 0.63 -13.74 -2.56
C SER A 22 -0.32 -14.11 -3.70
N ALA A 23 -1.39 -14.86 -3.41
CA ALA A 23 -2.38 -15.27 -4.40
C ALA A 23 -3.08 -14.05 -5.02
N ALA A 24 -3.48 -13.07 -4.22
CA ALA A 24 -4.06 -11.82 -4.71
C ALA A 24 -3.08 -11.06 -5.62
N ALA A 25 -1.81 -10.92 -5.21
CA ALA A 25 -0.78 -10.27 -6.02
C ALA A 25 -0.59 -10.96 -7.39
N SER A 26 -0.51 -12.29 -7.39
CA SER A 26 -0.35 -13.09 -8.61
C SER A 26 -1.52 -12.92 -9.58
N GLN A 27 -2.76 -12.80 -9.09
CA GLN A 27 -3.94 -12.59 -9.95
C GLN A 27 -3.87 -11.29 -10.76
N TYR A 28 -3.13 -10.29 -10.27
CA TYR A 28 -2.91 -9.02 -10.96
C TYR A 28 -1.54 -8.94 -11.66
N GLY A 29 -0.86 -10.09 -11.84
CA GLY A 29 0.39 -10.19 -12.59
C GLY A 29 1.65 -9.79 -11.81
N PHE A 30 1.56 -9.64 -10.49
CA PHE A 30 2.73 -9.36 -9.66
C PHE A 30 3.42 -10.65 -9.20
N GLU A 31 4.74 -10.66 -9.28
CA GLU A 31 5.60 -11.54 -8.48
C GLU A 31 5.72 -10.93 -7.07
N ALA A 32 5.40 -11.71 -6.04
CA ALA A 32 5.42 -11.25 -4.65
C ALA A 32 6.47 -12.02 -3.82
N SER A 33 7.37 -11.28 -3.18
CA SER A 33 8.26 -11.81 -2.13
C SER A 33 7.79 -11.30 -0.78
N ILE A 34 7.44 -12.22 0.12
CA ILE A 34 6.78 -11.88 1.39
C ILE A 34 7.73 -12.12 2.58
N GLN A 35 7.75 -11.15 3.49
CA GLN A 35 8.28 -11.30 4.84
C GLN A 35 7.11 -11.13 5.81
N ASP A 36 6.77 -12.20 6.51
CA ASP A 36 5.70 -12.21 7.49
C ASP A 36 6.28 -12.02 8.89
N SER A 37 5.67 -11.11 9.67
CA SER A 37 6.00 -10.87 11.07
C SER A 37 4.71 -10.67 11.86
N ASP A 38 4.78 -10.82 13.17
CA ASP A 38 3.62 -10.69 14.06
C ASP A 38 2.84 -9.39 13.86
N ARG A 39 3.54 -8.28 13.59
CA ARG A 39 2.93 -6.94 13.50
C ARG A 39 2.66 -6.47 12.09
N SER A 40 3.27 -7.08 11.09
CA SER A 40 3.14 -6.62 9.70
C SER A 40 3.54 -7.67 8.69
N ILE A 41 2.96 -7.56 7.50
CA ILE A 41 3.42 -8.27 6.32
C ILE A 41 4.14 -7.26 5.42
N ILE A 42 5.37 -7.56 5.03
CA ILE A 42 6.10 -6.82 4.01
C ILE A 42 6.03 -7.64 2.72
N VAL A 43 5.60 -6.99 1.64
CA VAL A 43 5.46 -7.59 0.32
C VAL A 43 6.28 -6.77 -0.67
N ASP A 44 7.33 -7.36 -1.21
CA ASP A 44 8.03 -6.82 -2.35
C ASP A 44 7.32 -7.31 -3.61
N LEU A 45 6.59 -6.40 -4.26
CA LEU A 45 5.91 -6.63 -5.53
C LEU A 45 6.85 -6.28 -6.68
N ALA A 46 6.84 -7.14 -7.71
CA ALA A 46 7.50 -6.90 -8.98
C ALA A 46 6.55 -7.24 -10.12
N ILE A 47 6.51 -6.41 -11.16
CA ILE A 47 5.82 -6.74 -12.42
C ILE A 47 6.84 -6.67 -13.57
N LYS A 48 6.86 -7.71 -14.40
CA LYS A 48 7.72 -7.77 -15.59
C LYS A 48 7.10 -6.94 -16.71
N ASP A 49 7.97 -6.40 -17.57
CA ASP A 49 7.61 -5.69 -18.81
C ASP A 49 6.68 -4.47 -18.65
N HIS A 50 6.61 -3.91 -17.43
CA HIS A 50 5.87 -2.68 -17.19
C HIS A 50 6.73 -1.47 -17.57
N SER A 51 6.29 -0.73 -18.59
CA SER A 51 7.05 0.36 -19.21
C SER A 51 7.04 1.68 -18.43
N VAL A 52 6.22 1.78 -17.38
CA VAL A 52 6.05 2.99 -16.56
C VAL A 52 6.34 2.64 -15.09
N PRO A 53 6.84 3.55 -14.23
CA PRO A 53 6.96 3.22 -12.81
C PRO A 53 5.60 2.85 -12.18
N LEU A 54 5.54 1.95 -11.19
CA LEU A 54 4.27 1.64 -10.49
C LEU A 54 3.78 2.79 -9.60
N LEU A 55 4.71 3.55 -9.03
CA LEU A 55 4.42 4.76 -8.25
C LEU A 55 4.60 5.97 -9.15
N LEU A 56 3.45 6.40 -9.68
CA LEU A 56 3.36 7.40 -10.71
C LEU A 56 3.10 8.75 -10.07
N PHE A 57 4.00 9.68 -10.37
CA PHE A 57 3.86 11.12 -10.29
C PHE A 57 3.69 11.80 -8.92
N ASP A 58 4.34 12.95 -8.81
CA ASP A 58 4.15 13.93 -7.74
C ASP A 58 2.85 14.68 -8.01
N ALA A 59 1.85 14.53 -7.14
CA ALA A 59 0.57 15.22 -7.28
C ALA A 59 0.67 16.74 -7.12
N SER A 60 1.82 17.26 -6.65
CA SER A 60 2.06 18.70 -6.59
C SER A 60 2.45 19.31 -7.94
N ASP A 61 2.78 18.49 -8.94
CA ASP A 61 3.07 18.97 -10.30
C ASP A 61 1.76 19.23 -11.07
N PRO A 62 1.51 20.48 -11.52
CA PRO A 62 0.31 20.85 -12.27
C PRO A 62 0.06 20.01 -13.54
N ALA A 63 1.10 19.44 -14.15
CA ALA A 63 0.97 18.56 -15.31
C ALA A 63 0.18 17.27 -15.00
N ASN A 64 0.08 16.89 -13.71
CA ASN A 64 -0.51 15.64 -13.27
C ASN A 64 -1.93 15.79 -12.69
N LEU A 65 -2.51 17.00 -12.64
CA LEU A 65 -3.83 17.24 -12.04
C LEU A 65 -4.97 16.41 -12.68
N GLY A 66 -4.91 16.21 -14.00
CA GLY A 66 -5.88 15.39 -14.72
C GLY A 66 -5.83 13.90 -14.36
N TRP A 67 -4.64 13.38 -14.03
CA TRP A 67 -4.44 12.01 -13.55
C TRP A 67 -4.75 11.88 -12.06
N PHE A 68 -4.36 12.88 -11.26
CA PHE A 68 -4.62 12.94 -9.83
C PHE A 68 -6.10 12.76 -9.48
N SER A 69 -6.99 13.47 -10.17
CA SER A 69 -8.45 13.37 -9.95
C SER A 69 -9.07 12.01 -10.28
N ARG A 70 -8.34 11.13 -10.98
CA ARG A 70 -8.82 9.80 -11.39
C ARG A 70 -8.28 8.68 -10.49
N CYS A 71 -7.34 8.98 -9.60
CA CYS A 71 -6.77 8.00 -8.70
C CYS A 71 -7.79 7.56 -7.64
N GLN A 72 -7.87 6.24 -7.44
CA GLN A 72 -8.69 5.65 -6.38
C GLN A 72 -7.99 5.66 -5.02
N PHE A 73 -6.66 5.67 -5.03
CA PHE A 73 -5.82 5.67 -3.84
C PHE A 73 -4.85 6.84 -3.87
N TYR A 74 -4.64 7.40 -2.68
CA TYR A 74 -3.78 8.54 -2.43
C TYR A 74 -2.76 8.16 -1.35
N VAL A 75 -1.53 8.60 -1.51
CA VAL A 75 -0.40 8.20 -0.68
C VAL A 75 0.24 9.44 -0.08
N ASP A 76 0.44 9.47 1.22
CA ASP A 76 1.23 10.52 1.87
C ASP A 76 2.70 10.39 1.43
N GLY A 77 3.22 11.39 0.74
CA GLY A 77 4.57 11.39 0.15
C GLY A 77 5.72 11.41 1.15
N ARG A 78 5.45 11.69 2.43
CA ARG A 78 6.45 11.69 3.50
C ARG A 78 6.55 10.33 4.18
N THR A 79 5.41 9.67 4.39
CA THR A 79 5.31 8.43 5.17
C THR A 79 5.10 7.18 4.32
N GLY A 80 4.69 7.36 3.07
CA GLY A 80 4.26 6.27 2.19
C GLY A 80 2.90 5.68 2.58
N ALA A 81 2.19 6.26 3.55
CA ALA A 81 0.91 5.74 3.99
C ALA A 81 -0.15 5.91 2.90
N VAL A 82 -0.81 4.82 2.51
CA VAL A 82 -1.97 4.87 1.62
C VAL A 82 -3.16 5.32 2.48
N LEU A 83 -3.71 6.51 2.17
CA LEU A 83 -4.65 7.21 3.03
C LEU A 83 -5.86 6.35 3.38
N GLN A 84 -6.19 6.32 4.68
CA GLN A 84 -7.32 5.59 5.26
C GLN A 84 -7.27 4.07 5.04
N THR A 85 -6.07 3.50 4.87
CA THR A 85 -5.85 2.06 4.80
C THR A 85 -4.75 1.63 5.79
N PRO A 86 -4.66 0.33 6.13
CA PRO A 86 -3.52 -0.23 6.86
C PRO A 86 -2.25 -0.41 6.00
N ILE A 87 -2.25 0.11 4.76
CA ILE A 87 -1.17 -0.08 3.80
C ILE A 87 -0.24 1.14 3.80
N SER A 88 1.05 0.87 3.73
CA SER A 88 2.07 1.84 3.36
C SER A 88 2.94 1.28 2.25
N ILE A 89 3.53 2.16 1.44
CA ILE A 89 4.32 1.76 0.28
C ILE A 89 5.62 2.54 0.18
N ALA A 90 6.59 1.95 -0.50
CA ALA A 90 7.85 2.58 -0.83
C ALA A 90 8.36 2.06 -2.18
N ASN A 91 9.03 2.93 -2.94
CA ASN A 91 9.75 2.49 -4.14
C ASN A 91 10.84 1.49 -3.76
N LYS A 92 10.92 0.37 -4.48
CA LYS A 92 12.14 -0.43 -4.42
C LYS A 92 13.25 0.34 -5.11
N ARG A 93 14.42 0.34 -4.49
CA ARG A 93 15.64 0.92 -5.07
C ARG A 93 16.64 -0.19 -5.32
N ASP A 94 17.39 -0.07 -6.40
CA ASP A 94 18.53 -0.94 -6.67
C ASP A 94 19.71 -0.61 -5.74
N ARG A 95 20.83 -1.34 -5.87
CA ARG A 95 22.03 -1.11 -5.07
C ARG A 95 22.68 0.26 -5.30
N ALA A 96 22.38 0.90 -6.43
CA ALA A 96 22.84 2.24 -6.76
C ALA A 96 21.87 3.34 -6.27
N GLY A 97 20.80 2.95 -5.56
CA GLY A 97 19.79 3.88 -5.04
C GLY A 97 18.77 4.33 -6.07
N LYS A 98 18.79 3.79 -7.30
CA LYS A 98 17.84 4.16 -8.36
C LYS A 98 16.53 3.40 -8.18
N PRO A 99 15.37 4.03 -8.43
CA PRO A 99 14.08 3.36 -8.34
C PRO A 99 13.97 2.23 -9.38
N VAL A 100 13.41 1.09 -8.97
CA VAL A 100 13.07 -0.03 -9.84
C VAL A 100 11.67 0.22 -10.39
N ASN A 101 11.53 0.46 -11.70
CA ASN A 101 10.26 0.90 -12.31
C ASN A 101 9.09 -0.04 -12.00
N GLY A 102 9.27 -1.34 -12.15
CA GLY A 102 8.25 -2.34 -11.84
C GLY A 102 8.24 -2.82 -10.39
N GLY A 103 8.99 -2.18 -9.48
CA GLY A 103 9.25 -2.68 -8.13
C GLY A 103 8.65 -1.79 -7.04
N LEU A 104 7.75 -2.36 -6.24
CA LEU A 104 7.10 -1.66 -5.12
C LEU A 104 7.21 -2.48 -3.84
N ARG A 105 7.61 -1.85 -2.74
CA ARG A 105 7.47 -2.45 -1.42
C ARG A 105 6.16 -2.00 -0.82
N VAL A 106 5.37 -2.96 -0.37
CA VAL A 106 4.12 -2.75 0.36
C VAL A 106 4.31 -3.26 1.78
N ARG A 107 3.87 -2.50 2.77
CA ARG A 107 3.78 -2.91 4.17
C ARG A 107 2.33 -2.85 4.61
N ILE A 108 1.84 -3.96 5.14
CA ILE A 108 0.50 -4.11 5.69
C ILE A 108 0.63 -4.17 7.21
N SER A 109 0.03 -3.23 7.93
CA SER A 109 -0.01 -3.26 9.40
C SER A 109 -1.06 -4.25 9.87
N ARG A 110 -0.68 -5.19 10.75
CA ARG A 110 -1.63 -6.09 11.43
C ARG A 110 -2.23 -5.44 12.67
N GLU A 111 -1.44 -4.61 13.35
CA GLU A 111 -1.90 -3.86 14.52
C GLU A 111 -2.42 -2.48 14.08
N LEU A 112 -3.66 -2.17 14.45
CA LEU A 112 -4.30 -0.89 14.17
C LEU A 112 -4.94 -0.29 15.42
N PRO A 113 -5.06 1.03 15.53
CA PRO A 113 -5.81 1.64 16.63
C PRO A 113 -7.25 1.10 16.70
N ALA A 114 -7.80 0.90 17.90
CA ALA A 114 -9.20 0.48 18.07
C ALA A 114 -10.23 1.42 17.40
N THR A 115 -9.83 2.68 17.21
CA THR A 115 -10.62 3.73 16.53
C THR A 115 -10.46 3.72 15.01
N PHE A 116 -9.62 2.84 14.44
CA PHE A 116 -9.39 2.77 13.00
C PHE A 116 -10.70 2.44 12.27
N ARG A 117 -11.03 3.26 11.26
CA ARG A 117 -12.21 3.08 10.41
C ARG A 117 -11.82 3.38 8.98
N LEU A 118 -12.42 2.63 8.07
CA LEU A 118 -12.39 2.92 6.64
C LEU A 118 -13.29 4.12 6.31
N PRO A 119 -13.18 4.69 5.10
CA PRO A 119 -14.12 5.70 4.60
C PRO A 119 -15.58 5.28 4.85
N GLY A 120 -16.43 6.23 5.20
CA GLY A 120 -17.84 5.94 5.56
C GLY A 120 -18.02 5.31 6.94
N LYS A 121 -17.00 5.38 7.82
CA LYS A 121 -17.01 4.81 9.19
C LYS A 121 -17.15 3.28 9.21
N MET A 122 -16.85 2.61 8.10
CA MET A 122 -16.91 1.16 8.02
C MET A 122 -15.84 0.52 8.92
N GLN A 123 -16.22 -0.57 9.57
CA GLN A 123 -15.27 -1.39 10.33
C GLN A 123 -14.38 -2.15 9.34
N LEU A 124 -13.10 -2.26 9.66
CA LEU A 124 -12.18 -3.07 8.88
C LEU A 124 -12.29 -4.52 9.35
N THR A 125 -12.60 -5.44 8.44
CA THR A 125 -12.52 -6.89 8.65
C THR A 125 -11.51 -7.47 7.68
N GLU A 126 -11.10 -8.73 7.86
CA GLU A 126 -10.20 -9.42 6.93
C GLU A 126 -10.75 -9.45 5.51
N GLN A 127 -12.04 -9.78 5.35
CA GLN A 127 -12.69 -9.82 4.03
C GLN A 127 -12.66 -8.45 3.35
N VAL A 128 -12.98 -7.38 4.09
CA VAL A 128 -12.95 -6.01 3.56
C VAL A 128 -11.53 -5.60 3.22
N PHE A 129 -10.55 -6.00 4.03
CA PHE A 129 -9.14 -5.76 3.76
C PHE A 129 -8.70 -6.44 2.46
N TYR A 130 -9.01 -7.72 2.24
CA TYR A 130 -8.62 -8.41 1.00
C TYR A 130 -9.26 -7.78 -0.23
N GLY A 131 -10.55 -7.42 -0.19
CA GLY A 131 -11.20 -6.71 -1.28
C GLY A 131 -10.59 -5.32 -1.55
N MET A 132 -10.18 -4.61 -0.50
CA MET A 132 -9.46 -3.34 -0.64
C MET A 132 -8.05 -3.55 -1.23
N PHE A 133 -7.35 -4.61 -0.81
CA PHE A 133 -6.00 -4.92 -1.28
C PHE A 133 -5.99 -5.31 -2.77
N THR A 134 -6.96 -6.12 -3.23
CA THR A 134 -7.11 -6.44 -4.66
C THR A 134 -7.43 -5.19 -5.49
N ASN A 135 -8.31 -4.31 -4.99
CA ASN A 135 -8.57 -3.03 -5.64
C ASN A 135 -7.32 -2.15 -5.72
N PHE A 136 -6.48 -2.16 -4.67
CA PHE A 136 -5.21 -1.44 -4.66
C PHE A 136 -4.23 -1.99 -5.72
N LEU A 137 -4.07 -3.31 -5.81
CA LEU A 137 -3.25 -3.96 -6.84
C LEU A 137 -3.76 -3.65 -8.26
N GLN A 138 -5.08 -3.64 -8.45
CA GLN A 138 -5.69 -3.25 -9.71
C GLN A 138 -5.40 -1.78 -10.06
N ALA A 139 -5.51 -0.89 -9.08
CA ALA A 139 -5.25 0.54 -9.28
C ALA A 139 -3.79 0.78 -9.70
N LEU A 140 -2.82 0.08 -9.09
CA LEU A 140 -1.41 0.17 -9.45
C LEU A 140 -1.12 -0.13 -10.94
N THR A 141 -1.89 -1.03 -11.55
CA THR A 141 -1.67 -1.46 -12.94
C THR A 141 -2.55 -0.74 -13.96
N LYS A 142 -3.75 -0.31 -13.57
CA LYS A 142 -4.75 0.22 -14.52
C LYS A 142 -5.01 1.72 -14.44
N THR A 143 -4.91 2.31 -13.25
CA THR A 143 -5.42 3.67 -12.99
C THR A 143 -4.36 4.62 -12.44
N GLY A 144 -3.32 4.08 -11.82
CA GLY A 144 -2.31 4.83 -11.08
C GLY A 144 -2.72 5.13 -9.63
N VAL A 145 -1.71 5.28 -8.78
CA VAL A 145 -1.84 5.65 -7.37
C VAL A 145 -1.11 6.97 -7.16
N ALA A 146 -1.80 7.97 -6.63
CA ALA A 146 -1.26 9.33 -6.52
C ALA A 146 -0.43 9.51 -5.25
N VAL A 147 0.72 10.16 -5.36
CA VAL A 147 1.52 10.58 -4.20
C VAL A 147 1.24 12.04 -3.88
N CYS A 148 0.66 12.30 -2.72
CA CYS A 148 0.28 13.61 -2.19
C CYS A 148 1.34 14.15 -1.23
N GLY A 149 1.72 15.42 -1.41
CA GLY A 149 2.61 16.13 -0.49
C GLY A 149 4.07 16.08 -0.91
N VAL A 150 4.84 17.02 -0.36
CA VAL A 150 6.23 17.27 -0.76
C VAL A 150 7.07 16.02 -0.50
N ARG A 151 7.62 15.41 -1.56
CA ARG A 151 8.83 14.58 -1.41
C ARG A 151 9.87 15.47 -0.77
N LEU A 152 10.29 15.17 0.47
CA LEU A 152 11.61 15.60 0.90
C LEU A 152 12.56 15.04 -0.15
N ARG A 153 13.05 15.91 -1.05
CA ARG A 153 14.17 15.57 -1.92
C ARG A 153 15.24 15.05 -0.98
N ASP A 154 15.77 13.87 -1.28
CA ASP A 154 16.90 13.27 -0.60
C ASP A 154 17.94 14.39 -0.35
N GLN A 155 18.10 14.81 0.90
CA GLN A 155 19.37 15.36 1.39
C GLN A 155 20.31 14.18 1.60
#